data_AF-A0A6N2UQ98-F1
#
_entry.id   AF-A0A6N2UQ98-F1
#
_cell.length_a   1.000
_cell.length_b   1.000
_cell.length_c   1.000
_cell.angle_alpha   90.00
_cell.angle_beta   90.00
_cell.angle_gamma   90.00
#
_symmetry.space_group_name_H-M   'P 1'
#
loop_
_entity.id
_entity.type
_entity.pdbx_description
1 polymer ?
#
loop_
_entity_poly.entity_id
_entity_poly.type
_entity_poly.pdbx_seq_one_letter_code
_entity_poly.pdbx_strand_id
1 'polypeptide(L)' 'MCEALRELFREELEEEREIGQAKVIVQDNLESGASKEVIIKKLQKFVHIDREKAEQYYQQNLRELKG' A
#
# COMPACT_ATOMS: atom_id res chain seq x y z
N MET A 1 -18.54 26.04 6.19
CA MET A 1 -17.85 24.79 6.59
C MET A 1 -16.37 25.12 6.60
N CYS A 2 -15.69 25.00 7.74
CA CYS A 2 -14.29 25.43 7.89
C CYS A 2 -13.40 24.64 6.91
N GLU A 3 -12.58 25.32 6.11
CA GLU A 3 -11.75 24.69 5.07
C GLU A 3 -10.76 23.67 5.66
N ALA A 4 -10.29 23.90 6.89
CA ALA A 4 -9.42 22.98 7.63
C ALA A 4 -10.05 21.60 7.91
N LEU A 5 -11.38 21.51 8.06
CA LEU A 5 -12.06 20.21 8.21
C LEU A 5 -12.15 19.47 6.87
N ARG A 6 -12.23 20.17 5.74
CA ARG A 6 -12.28 19.53 4.41
C ARG A 6 -10.94 18.96 3.97
N GLU A 7 -9.83 19.57 4.36
CA GLU A 7 -8.49 19.04 4.08
C GLU A 7 -8.23 17.76 4.87
N LEU A 8 -8.52 17.73 6.17
CA LEU A 8 -8.34 16.54 7.01
C LEU A 8 -9.15 15.32 6.50
N PHE A 9 -10.41 15.52 6.11
CA PHE A 9 -11.23 14.43 5.55
C PHE A 9 -10.75 13.96 4.17
N ARG A 10 -10.10 14.83 3.39
CA ARG A 10 -9.56 14.46 2.07
C ARG A 10 -8.30 13.63 2.24
N GLU A 11 -7.43 13.99 3.18
CA GLU A 11 -6.22 13.24 3.52
C GLU A 11 -6.56 11.83 4.03
N GLU A 12 -7.54 11.68 4.93
CA GLU A 12 -7.99 10.36 5.41
C GLU A 12 -8.51 9.46 4.28
N LEU A 13 -9.30 10.01 3.36
CA LEU A 13 -9.84 9.25 2.23
C LEU A 13 -8.76 8.84 1.21
N GLU A 14 -7.73 9.66 1.04
CA GLU A 14 -6.58 9.33 0.18
C GLU A 14 -5.73 8.22 0.83
N GLU A 15 -5.49 8.31 2.13
CA GLU A 15 -4.70 7.34 2.88
C GLU A 15 -5.38 5.95 2.94
N GLU A 16 -6.70 5.88 3.16
CA GLU A 16 -7.45 4.62 3.09
C GLU A 16 -7.39 3.98 1.69
N ARG A 17 -7.44 4.80 0.63
CA ARG A 17 -7.37 4.34 -0.75
C ARG A 17 -5.97 3.82 -1.11
N GLU A 18 -4.92 4.45 -0.59
CA GLU A 18 -3.53 4.00 -0.74
C GLU A 18 -3.31 2.64 -0.05
N ILE A 19 -3.78 2.49 1.19
CA ILE A 19 -3.66 1.25 1.97
C ILE A 19 -4.39 0.09 1.27
N GLY A 20 -5.61 0.33 0.78
CA GLY A 20 -6.38 -0.67 0.05
C GLY A 20 -5.68 -1.15 -1.22
N GLN A 21 -5.11 -0.23 -2.01
CA GLN A 21 -4.39 -0.58 -3.23
C GLN A 21 -3.07 -1.32 -2.94
N ALA A 22 -2.33 -0.90 -1.92
CA ALA A 22 -1.08 -1.56 -1.53
C ALA A 22 -1.31 -3.03 -1.16
N LYS A 23 -2.39 -3.32 -0.40
CA LYS A 23 -2.76 -4.68 0.00
C LYS A 23 -3.04 -5.58 -1.21
N VAL A 24 -3.89 -5.12 -2.14
CA VAL A 24 -4.23 -5.88 -3.36
C VAL A 24 -2.98 -6.17 -4.19
N ILE A 25 -2.13 -5.16 -4.40
CA ILE A 25 -0.88 -5.34 -5.16
C ILE A 25 0.01 -6.40 -4.52
N VAL A 26 0.18 -6.39 -3.20
CA VAL A 26 1.03 -7.39 -2.53
C VAL A 26 0.43 -8.78 -2.66
N GLN A 27 -0.86 -8.95 -2.40
CA GLN A 27 -1.53 -10.26 -2.42
C GLN A 27 -1.53 -10.88 -3.82
N ASP A 28 -2.00 -10.16 -4.85
CA ASP A 28 -2.06 -10.66 -6.23
C ASP A 28 -0.68 -11.11 -6.73
N ASN A 29 0.36 -10.36 -6.36
CA ASN A 29 1.72 -10.66 -6.81
C ASN A 29 2.35 -11.80 -6.02
N LEU A 30 2.09 -11.91 -4.72
CA LEU A 30 2.53 -13.06 -3.92
C LEU A 30 1.88 -14.36 -4.42
N GLU A 31 0.58 -14.34 -4.72
CA GLU A 31 -0.15 -15.49 -5.29
C GLU A 31 0.41 -15.90 -6.66
N SER A 32 0.83 -14.92 -7.47
CA SER A 32 1.48 -15.18 -8.76
C SER A 32 2.94 -15.68 -8.66
N GLY A 33 3.51 -15.76 -7.45
CA GLY A 33 4.90 -16.13 -7.23
C GLY A 33 5.92 -15.05 -7.62
N ALA A 34 5.49 -13.79 -7.67
CA ALA A 34 6.39 -12.68 -7.98
C ALA A 34 7.45 -12.47 -6.88
N SER A 35 8.63 -12.00 -7.27
CA SER A 35 9.69 -11.69 -6.32
C SER A 35 9.39 -10.41 -5.53
N LYS A 36 9.94 -10.31 -4.32
CA LYS A 36 9.87 -9.11 -3.45
C LYS A 36 10.20 -7.82 -4.22
N GLU A 37 11.25 -7.84 -5.05
CA GLU A 37 11.69 -6.69 -5.85
C GLU A 37 10.63 -6.21 -6.86
N VAL A 38 9.88 -7.14 -7.48
CA VAL A 38 8.80 -6.80 -8.41
C VAL A 38 7.63 -6.15 -7.66
N ILE A 39 7.28 -6.68 -6.50
CA ILE A 39 6.18 -6.16 -5.67
C ILE A 39 6.51 -4.75 -5.18
N ILE A 40 7.73 -4.52 -4.68
CA ILE A 40 8.20 -3.20 -4.27
C ILE A 40 8.09 -2.21 -5.42
N LYS A 41 8.60 -2.55 -6.61
CA LYS A 41 8.53 -1.66 -7.78
C LYS A 41 7.08 -1.33 -8.17
N LYS A 42 6.16 -2.28 -8.05
CA LYS A 42 4.73 -2.03 -8.31
C LYS A 42 4.12 -1.09 -7.28
N LEU A 43 4.42 -1.29 -5.99
CA LEU A 43 3.96 -0.40 -4.93
C LEU A 43 4.44 1.04 -5.14
N GLN A 44 5.72 1.22 -5.46
CA GLN A 44 6.27 2.56 -5.75
C GLN A 44 5.62 3.20 -7.01
N LYS A 45 5.29 2.38 -8.02
CA LYS A 45 4.71 2.87 -9.28
C LYS A 45 3.22 3.24 -9.16
N PHE A 46 2.43 2.42 -8.46
CA PHE A 46 0.97 2.53 -8.45
C PHE A 46 0.42 3.20 -7.19
N VAL A 47 1.13 3.11 -6.07
CA VAL A 47 0.75 3.73 -4.79
C VAL A 47 1.63 4.95 -4.50
N HIS A 48 2.63 5.24 -5.34
CA HIS A 48 3.51 6.41 -5.19
C HIS A 48 4.24 6.51 -3.84
N ILE A 49 4.46 5.37 -3.17
CA ILE A 49 5.19 5.30 -1.91
C ILE A 49 6.69 5.07 -2.10
N ASP A 50 7.48 5.41 -1.08
CA ASP A 50 8.91 5.13 -1.09
C ASP A 50 9.21 3.63 -0.90
N ARG A 51 10.49 3.26 -1.02
CA ARG A 51 10.92 1.87 -0.90
C ARG A 51 10.71 1.33 0.51
N GLU A 52 10.96 2.15 1.52
CA GLU A 52 10.86 1.73 2.93
C GLU A 52 9.41 1.37 3.29
N LYS A 53 8.46 2.25 2.98
CA LYS A 53 7.02 2.03 3.17
C LYS A 53 6.53 0.86 2.32
N ALA A 54 7.01 0.71 1.08
CA ALA A 54 6.69 -0.47 0.25
C ALA A 54 7.19 -1.79 0.88
N GLU A 55 8.38 -1.79 1.48
CA GLU A 55 8.91 -2.95 2.20
C GLU A 55 8.11 -3.26 3.45
N GLN A 56 7.65 -2.23 4.19
CA GLN A 56 6.76 -2.42 5.34
C GLN A 56 5.44 -3.08 4.93
N TYR A 57 4.77 -2.58 3.88
CA TYR A 57 3.54 -3.20 3.38
C TYR A 57 3.74 -4.65 2.95
N TYR A 58 4.85 -4.94 2.26
CA TYR A 58 5.19 -6.32 1.88
C TYR A 58 5.34 -7.22 3.11
N GLN A 59 6.09 -6.78 4.12
CA GLN A 59 6.32 -7.57 5.33
C GLN A 59 5.06 -7.77 6.17
N GLN A 60 4.22 -6.74 6.29
CA GLN A 60 2.96 -6.83 7.01
C GLN A 60 2.03 -7.88 6.39
N ASN A 61 1.83 -7.83 5.07
CA ASN A 61 1.01 -8.81 4.36
C ASN A 61 1.60 -10.23 4.41
N LEU A 62 2.94 -10.36 4.38
CA LEU A 62 3.59 -11.66 4.53
C LEU A 62 3.37 -12.28 5.92
N ARG A 63 3.27 -11.45 6.98
CA ARG A 63 2.92 -11.91 8.33
C ARG A 63 1.46 -12.33 8.42
N GLU A 64 0.55 -11.55 7.84
CA GLU A 64 -0.89 -11.88 7.80
C GLU A 64 -1.17 -13.21 7.07
N LEU A 65 -0.39 -13.56 6.04
CA LEU A 65 -0.53 -14.83 5.32
C LEU A 65 0.03 -16.07 6.04
N LYS A 66 0.91 -15.87 7.03
CA LYS A 66 1.53 -16.95 7.82
C LYS A 66 0.87 -17.15 9.19
N GLY A 67 -0.01 -16.24 9.57
CA GLY A 67 -0.77 -16.25 10.84
C GLY A 67 -2.07 -17.03 10.74
#